data_AF-A0A924ZRP7-F1
#
_entry.id   AF-A0A924ZRP7-F1
#
_cell.length_a   1.000
_cell.length_b   1.000
_cell.length_c   1.000
_cell.angle_alpha   90.00
_cell.angle_beta   90.00
_cell.angle_gamma   90.00
#
_symmetry.space_group_name_H-M   'P 1'
#
loop_
_entity.id
_entity.type
_entity.pdbx_description
1 polymer ?
#
loop_
_entity_poly.entity_id
_entity_poly.type
_entity_poly.pdbx_seq_one_letter_code
_entity_poly.pdbx_strand_id
1 'polypeptide(L)'
;MLQEFLNAQLLPIDNEEYFGKLQKVADTLAKTLQKNKAKVLTYTLTALDPEVSVDNPDIAEVKELVIKKWNTFATNSKDSPTTFIRAIMLEALKIVSSETSSSCLIWLASRNIYKHFRLVGKEEEIISAFLQQLGQQNENNAFLNWSLPTETKSENLSVVLKSITGATVDKAELYNSLVAAAIYSAWGEGGLNPQAPQNGAQWGTFFADKTSDAIVKLINSAFKIEAKEINSNQQLLQDSFNRLLTQTQSEIFQKNSFLQIRTQLLWWKEACYSTSLKQSYRNQPNGLLQVILAADYNTLLPYNYPKSVDFFLRETQHLLSKDDDKKIKIGDVLKQIQTSSDILKLIFQEPNVEGGRISLLNFVKGLVWKKYTLEEFKACIGIMENTDTTLSDFTLWLLHDFQSLKIINSK
;
A
#
# COMPACT_ATOMS: atom_id res chain seq x y z
N MET A 1 18.09 10.21 -1.68
CA MET A 1 19.04 9.98 -0.58
C MET A 1 20.48 9.95 -1.08
N LEU A 2 20.88 9.02 -1.96
CA LEU A 2 22.29 8.84 -2.32
C LEU A 2 22.92 10.10 -2.95
N GLN A 3 22.20 10.76 -3.87
CA GLN A 3 22.64 12.04 -4.45
C GLN A 3 22.69 13.17 -3.39
N GLU A 4 21.75 13.19 -2.45
CA GLU A 4 21.69 14.20 -1.38
C GLU A 4 22.89 14.04 -0.45
N PHE A 5 23.26 12.80 -0.11
CA PHE A 5 24.46 12.47 0.66
C PHE A 5 25.74 12.88 -0.06
N LEU A 6 25.83 12.64 -1.38
CA LEU A 6 26.96 13.09 -2.20
C LEU A 6 27.06 14.62 -2.21
N ASN A 7 25.96 15.32 -2.46
CA ASN A 7 25.92 16.79 -2.48
C ASN A 7 26.29 17.40 -1.13
N ALA A 8 25.95 16.73 -0.02
CA ALA A 8 26.32 17.11 1.33
C ALA A 8 27.76 16.74 1.73
N GLN A 9 28.56 16.20 0.80
CA GLN A 9 29.93 15.73 1.02
C GLN A 9 30.06 14.64 2.10
N LEU A 10 28.96 13.90 2.36
CA LEU A 10 28.94 12.77 3.29
C LEU A 10 29.53 11.50 2.64
N LEU A 11 29.63 11.49 1.31
CA LEU A 11 30.23 10.41 0.53
C LEU A 11 31.41 10.99 -0.27
N PRO A 12 32.67 10.68 0.08
CA PRO A 12 33.83 11.15 -0.66
C PRO A 12 34.01 10.38 -1.97
N ILE A 13 33.12 10.63 -2.94
CA ILE A 13 33.16 10.09 -4.30
C ILE A 13 33.37 11.24 -5.28
N ASP A 14 34.43 11.15 -6.08
CA ASP A 14 34.76 12.09 -7.15
C ASP A 14 34.55 11.50 -8.56
N ASN A 15 34.24 10.21 -8.65
CA ASN A 15 34.07 9.47 -9.89
C ASN A 15 32.59 9.09 -10.15
N GLU A 16 32.04 9.57 -11.26
CA GLU A 16 30.66 9.31 -11.69
C GLU A 16 30.36 7.82 -11.91
N GLU A 17 31.33 7.04 -12.40
CA GLU A 17 31.19 5.59 -12.60
C GLU A 17 30.98 4.87 -11.26
N TYR A 18 31.67 5.30 -10.20
CA TYR A 18 31.53 4.72 -8.87
C TYR A 18 30.18 5.07 -8.26
N PHE A 19 29.73 6.32 -8.42
CA PHE A 19 28.38 6.71 -8.01
C PHE A 19 27.30 5.88 -8.75
N GLY A 20 27.43 5.70 -10.07
CA GLY A 20 26.52 4.87 -10.85
C GLY A 20 26.51 3.39 -10.44
N LYS A 21 27.62 2.85 -9.92
CA LYS A 21 27.66 1.50 -9.32
C LYS A 21 26.83 1.42 -8.05
N LEU A 22 26.91 2.42 -7.17
CA LEU A 22 26.12 2.46 -5.94
C LEU A 22 24.62 2.60 -6.22
N GLN A 23 24.23 3.43 -7.20
CA GLN A 23 22.83 3.55 -7.65
C GLN A 23 22.27 2.20 -8.11
N LYS A 24 23.02 1.45 -8.93
CA LYS A 24 22.59 0.11 -9.39
C LYS A 24 22.43 -0.89 -8.24
N VAL A 25 23.25 -0.78 -7.19
CA VAL A 25 23.07 -1.59 -5.98
C VAL A 25 21.79 -1.18 -5.26
N ALA A 26 21.52 0.12 -5.08
CA ALA A 26 20.28 0.61 -4.48
C ALA A 26 19.03 0.15 -5.24
N ASP A 27 19.05 0.20 -6.59
CA ASP A 27 17.96 -0.31 -7.43
C ASP A 27 17.72 -1.82 -7.26
N THR A 28 18.82 -2.58 -7.14
CA THR A 28 18.76 -4.03 -6.92
C THR A 28 18.17 -4.32 -5.55
N LEU A 29 18.57 -3.55 -4.54
CA LEU A 29 18.06 -3.64 -3.17
C LEU A 29 16.58 -3.28 -3.08
N ALA A 30 16.16 -2.21 -3.75
CA ALA A 30 14.76 -1.79 -3.81
C ALA A 30 13.86 -2.90 -4.37
N LYS A 31 14.31 -3.61 -5.42
CA LYS A 31 13.58 -4.77 -5.97
C LYS A 31 13.44 -5.93 -4.98
N THR A 32 14.46 -6.15 -4.14
CA THR A 32 14.39 -7.14 -3.05
C THR A 32 13.39 -6.69 -1.98
N LEU A 33 13.45 -5.42 -1.59
CA LEU A 33 12.57 -4.83 -0.58
C LEU A 33 11.09 -4.84 -0.99
N GLN A 34 10.78 -4.57 -2.26
CA GLN A 34 9.41 -4.69 -2.81
C GLN A 34 8.80 -6.08 -2.62
N LYS A 35 9.63 -7.13 -2.56
CA LYS A 35 9.19 -8.51 -2.38
C LYS A 35 9.23 -8.98 -0.93
N ASN A 36 9.88 -8.22 -0.04
CA ASN A 36 10.10 -8.62 1.34
C ASN A 36 9.92 -7.43 2.29
N LYS A 37 8.67 -7.22 2.72
CA LYS A 37 8.30 -6.18 3.69
C LYS A 37 9.05 -6.32 5.02
N ALA A 38 9.38 -7.53 5.46
CA ALA A 38 10.14 -7.71 6.70
C ALA A 38 11.54 -7.08 6.61
N LYS A 39 12.19 -7.17 5.44
CA LYS A 39 13.48 -6.50 5.19
C LYS A 39 13.35 -4.98 5.12
N VAL A 40 12.21 -4.43 4.72
CA VAL A 40 11.97 -2.97 4.79
C VAL A 40 12.06 -2.49 6.25
N LEU A 41 11.49 -3.24 7.19
CA LEU A 41 11.58 -2.93 8.62
C LEU A 41 13.03 -2.97 9.11
N THR A 42 13.74 -4.10 8.95
CA THR A 42 15.10 -4.23 9.50
C THR A 42 16.07 -3.24 8.85
N TYR A 43 15.94 -3.00 7.54
CA TYR A 43 16.77 -2.02 6.85
C TYR A 43 16.47 -0.59 7.29
N THR A 44 15.23 -0.25 7.60
CA THR A 44 14.90 1.07 8.16
C THR A 44 15.60 1.27 9.49
N LEU A 45 15.52 0.30 10.40
CA LEU A 45 16.17 0.37 11.72
C LEU A 45 17.71 0.44 11.60
N THR A 46 18.29 -0.38 10.73
CA THR A 46 19.74 -0.42 10.47
C THR A 46 20.25 0.86 9.80
N ALA A 47 19.57 1.35 8.76
CA ALA A 47 20.06 2.46 7.96
C ALA A 47 19.97 3.81 8.70
N LEU A 48 19.00 3.96 9.60
CA LEU A 48 18.84 5.17 10.39
C LEU A 48 19.84 5.29 11.54
N ASP A 49 20.49 4.19 11.94
CA ASP A 49 21.41 4.17 13.07
C ASP A 49 22.85 4.51 12.65
N PRO A 50 23.39 5.69 13.05
CA PRO A 50 24.76 6.07 12.73
C PRO A 50 25.82 5.26 13.48
N GLU A 51 25.47 4.64 14.60
CA GLU A 51 26.38 3.84 15.43
C GLU A 51 26.21 2.32 15.16
N VAL A 52 25.59 1.94 14.03
CA VAL A 52 25.39 0.53 13.68
C VAL A 52 26.72 -0.19 13.48
N SER A 53 26.84 -1.40 14.04
CA SER A 53 28.05 -2.23 13.92
C SER A 53 28.30 -2.65 12.48
N VAL A 54 29.58 -2.70 12.09
CA VAL A 54 30.03 -3.27 10.80
C VAL A 54 29.68 -4.76 10.66
N ASP A 55 29.50 -5.46 11.79
CA ASP A 55 29.13 -6.88 11.85
C ASP A 55 27.61 -7.09 11.81
N ASN A 56 26.81 -6.03 11.69
CA ASN A 56 25.37 -6.16 11.53
C ASN A 56 25.06 -6.96 10.24
N PRO A 57 24.18 -7.98 10.30
CA PRO A 57 23.86 -8.82 9.14
C PRO A 57 23.37 -8.05 7.91
N ASP A 58 22.58 -6.99 8.09
CA ASP A 58 22.08 -6.17 6.99
C ASP A 58 23.22 -5.33 6.36
N ILE A 59 24.16 -4.84 7.17
CA ILE A 59 25.36 -4.14 6.68
C ILE A 59 26.24 -5.10 5.88
N ALA A 60 26.47 -6.31 6.40
CA ALA A 60 27.26 -7.34 5.72
C ALA A 60 26.63 -7.75 4.38
N GLU A 61 25.32 -8.00 4.36
CA GLU A 61 24.56 -8.35 3.15
C GLU A 61 24.73 -7.29 2.05
N VAL A 62 24.51 -6.01 2.39
CA VAL A 62 24.61 -4.92 1.41
C VAL A 62 26.07 -4.71 0.98
N LYS A 63 27.03 -4.85 1.90
CA LYS A 63 28.47 -4.78 1.57
C LYS A 63 28.85 -5.80 0.50
N GLU A 64 28.36 -7.04 0.60
CA GLU A 64 28.62 -8.07 -0.41
C GLU A 64 28.05 -7.70 -1.78
N LEU A 65 26.85 -7.10 -1.82
CA LEU A 65 26.25 -6.62 -3.07
C LEU A 65 27.06 -5.49 -3.69
N VAL A 66 27.59 -4.57 -2.86
CA VAL A 66 28.47 -3.50 -3.32
C VAL A 66 29.76 -4.07 -3.88
N ILE A 67 30.43 -4.97 -3.18
CA ILE A 67 31.69 -5.58 -3.63
C ILE A 67 31.51 -6.31 -4.96
N LYS A 68 30.38 -7.00 -5.18
CA LYS A 68 30.06 -7.67 -6.47
C LYS A 68 29.95 -6.70 -7.65
N LYS A 69 29.66 -5.41 -7.42
CA LYS A 69 29.54 -4.37 -8.47
C LYS A 69 30.73 -3.42 -8.51
N TRP A 70 31.46 -3.29 -7.39
CA TRP A 70 32.62 -2.43 -7.23
C TRP A 70 33.70 -3.15 -6.41
N ASN A 71 34.50 -3.98 -7.09
CA ASN A 71 35.49 -4.85 -6.44
C ASN A 71 36.53 -4.09 -5.59
N THR A 72 36.83 -2.84 -5.95
CA THR A 72 37.77 -1.97 -5.21
C THR A 72 37.10 -1.12 -4.14
N PHE A 73 35.83 -1.39 -3.80
CA PHE A 73 35.08 -0.61 -2.81
C PHE A 73 35.81 -0.49 -1.49
N ALA A 74 36.31 -1.59 -0.93
CA ALA A 74 36.99 -1.58 0.37
C ALA A 74 38.21 -0.65 0.43
N THR A 75 38.96 -0.54 -0.67
CA THR A 75 40.12 0.36 -0.77
C THR A 75 39.70 1.81 -0.94
N ASN A 76 38.58 2.05 -1.63
CA ASN A 76 38.11 3.40 -1.96
C ASN A 76 37.19 4.02 -0.88
N SER A 77 36.51 3.19 -0.07
CA SER A 77 35.58 3.65 0.98
C SER A 77 36.28 4.11 2.27
N LYS A 78 37.60 3.90 2.38
CA LYS A 78 38.45 4.25 3.54
C LYS A 78 37.77 3.95 4.88
N ASP A 79 37.71 4.93 5.79
CA ASP A 79 37.17 4.83 7.16
C ASP A 79 35.64 4.96 7.24
N SER A 80 34.93 5.05 6.11
CA SER A 80 33.48 5.32 6.06
C SER A 80 32.60 4.25 5.38
N PRO A 81 32.97 2.95 5.33
CA PRO A 81 32.23 1.95 4.56
C PRO A 81 30.77 1.82 5.03
N THR A 82 30.51 1.98 6.33
CA THR A 82 29.16 1.93 6.90
C THR A 82 28.30 3.09 6.43
N THR A 83 28.85 4.30 6.28
CA THR A 83 28.13 5.48 5.78
C THR A 83 27.67 5.28 4.34
N PHE A 84 28.54 4.73 3.48
CA PHE A 84 28.17 4.36 2.11
C PHE A 84 27.04 3.33 2.10
N ILE A 85 27.17 2.27 2.88
CA ILE A 85 26.18 1.19 2.94
C ILE A 85 24.83 1.74 3.42
N ARG A 86 24.81 2.53 4.50
CA ARG A 86 23.59 3.17 5.02
C ARG A 86 22.96 4.10 3.97
N ALA A 87 23.74 4.89 3.24
CA ALA A 87 23.22 5.76 2.18
C ALA A 87 22.56 4.95 1.03
N ILE A 88 23.12 3.79 0.67
CA ILE A 88 22.53 2.87 -0.32
C ILE A 88 21.22 2.28 0.21
N MET A 89 21.18 1.86 1.47
CA MET A 89 19.95 1.36 2.11
C MET A 89 18.87 2.43 2.15
N LEU A 90 19.20 3.66 2.55
CA LEU A 90 18.29 4.81 2.57
C LEU A 90 17.77 5.14 1.17
N GLU A 91 18.60 5.03 0.13
CA GLU A 91 18.15 5.22 -1.26
C GLU A 91 17.15 4.13 -1.67
N ALA A 92 17.45 2.87 -1.37
CA ALA A 92 16.52 1.77 -1.64
C ALA A 92 15.18 1.94 -0.90
N LEU A 93 15.23 2.38 0.36
CA LEU A 93 14.04 2.69 1.16
C LEU A 93 13.23 3.85 0.56
N LYS A 94 13.90 4.91 0.08
CA LYS A 94 13.25 6.01 -0.65
C LYS A 94 12.57 5.52 -1.91
N ILE A 95 13.21 4.64 -2.70
CA ILE A 95 12.60 4.06 -3.91
C ILE A 95 11.33 3.28 -3.57
N VAL A 96 11.37 2.37 -2.58
CA VAL A 96 10.19 1.55 -2.24
C VAL A 96 9.08 2.33 -1.52
N SER A 97 9.40 3.49 -0.94
CA SER A 97 8.42 4.36 -0.28
C SER A 97 7.34 4.92 -1.21
N SER A 98 7.47 4.76 -2.54
CA SER A 98 6.37 5.05 -3.47
C SER A 98 5.14 4.17 -3.24
N GLU A 99 5.32 2.98 -2.67
CA GLU A 99 4.22 2.10 -2.26
C GLU A 99 3.71 2.51 -0.87
N THR A 100 2.39 2.69 -0.73
CA THR A 100 1.77 3.12 0.54
C THR A 100 2.12 2.20 1.72
N SER A 101 2.18 0.87 1.51
CA SER A 101 2.47 -0.08 2.58
C SER A 101 3.91 0.06 3.08
N SER A 102 4.86 0.16 2.15
CA SER A 102 6.28 0.39 2.43
C SER A 102 6.53 1.77 3.06
N SER A 103 5.90 2.83 2.56
CA SER A 103 5.95 4.18 3.17
C SER A 103 5.48 4.16 4.63
N CYS A 104 4.33 3.55 4.89
CA CYS A 104 3.77 3.44 6.23
C CYS A 104 4.69 2.64 7.16
N LEU A 105 5.24 1.53 6.68
CA LEU A 105 6.17 0.70 7.43
C LEU A 105 7.47 1.45 7.80
N ILE A 106 8.07 2.16 6.85
CA ILE A 106 9.27 2.97 7.09
C ILE A 106 8.98 4.05 8.13
N TRP A 107 7.85 4.75 8.00
CA TRP A 107 7.43 5.78 8.94
C TRP A 107 7.19 5.25 10.36
N LEU A 108 6.45 4.14 10.49
CA LEU A 108 6.16 3.53 11.80
C LEU A 108 7.44 3.04 12.49
N ALA A 109 8.33 2.40 11.75
CA ALA A 109 9.60 1.89 12.27
C ALA A 109 10.53 3.02 12.73
N SER A 110 10.56 4.14 11.99
CA SER A 110 11.51 5.23 12.21
C SER A 110 11.07 6.25 13.26
N ARG A 111 9.78 6.58 13.34
CA ARG A 111 9.29 7.74 14.10
C ARG A 111 9.56 7.70 15.61
N ASN A 112 9.72 6.51 16.19
CA ASN A 112 10.03 6.38 17.63
C ASN A 112 11.54 6.39 17.90
N ILE A 113 12.33 5.76 17.04
CA ILE A 113 13.79 5.61 17.21
C ILE A 113 14.56 6.84 16.75
N TYR A 114 14.04 7.59 15.79
CA TYR A 114 14.75 8.71 15.18
C TYR A 114 15.20 9.75 16.22
N LYS A 115 14.36 10.05 17.22
CA LYS A 115 14.67 10.98 18.31
C LYS A 115 15.79 10.50 19.25
N HIS A 116 16.14 9.22 19.18
CA HIS A 116 17.15 8.59 20.03
C HIS A 116 18.47 8.33 19.30
N PHE A 117 18.45 8.32 17.97
CA PHE A 117 19.66 8.20 17.17
C PHE A 117 20.40 9.54 17.08
N ARG A 118 21.72 9.48 17.22
CA ARG A 118 22.60 10.66 17.24
C ARG A 118 22.97 11.10 15.83
N LEU A 119 21.97 11.35 15.00
CA LEU A 119 22.18 11.98 13.71
C LEU A 119 22.58 13.44 13.93
N VAL A 120 23.57 13.93 13.18
CA VAL A 120 24.10 15.29 13.33
C VAL A 120 24.34 15.94 11.98
N GLY A 121 24.18 17.26 11.93
CA GLY A 121 24.54 18.08 10.75
C GLY A 121 23.73 17.72 9.51
N LYS A 122 24.40 17.62 8.36
CA LYS A 122 23.73 17.41 7.06
C LYS A 122 23.02 16.06 6.93
N GLU A 123 23.51 15.03 7.61
CA GLU A 123 22.86 13.73 7.60
C GLU A 123 21.48 13.80 8.29
N GLU A 124 21.41 14.50 9.43
CA GLU A 124 20.16 14.73 10.15
C GLU A 124 19.15 15.49 9.29
N GLU A 125 19.57 16.58 8.63
CA GLU A 125 18.73 17.37 7.74
C GLU A 125 18.10 16.51 6.63
N ILE A 126 18.91 15.71 5.94
CA ILE A 126 18.47 14.85 4.83
C ILE A 126 17.49 13.79 5.32
N ILE A 127 17.81 13.09 6.40
CA ILE A 127 16.96 12.03 6.95
C ILE A 127 15.66 12.63 7.51
N SER A 128 15.72 13.77 8.20
CA SER A 128 14.53 14.45 8.74
C SER A 128 13.57 14.83 7.63
N ALA A 129 14.07 15.42 6.54
CA ALA A 129 13.25 15.79 5.39
C ALA A 129 12.54 14.58 4.77
N PHE A 130 13.26 13.46 4.61
CA PHE A 130 12.67 12.21 4.12
C PHE A 130 11.57 11.69 5.05
N LEU A 131 11.84 11.61 6.36
CA LEU A 131 10.85 11.10 7.33
C LEU A 131 9.64 12.03 7.47
N GLN A 132 9.83 13.35 7.43
CA GLN A 132 8.74 14.32 7.45
C GLN A 132 7.83 14.18 6.22
N GLN A 133 8.41 13.96 5.04
CA GLN A 133 7.64 13.71 3.83
C GLN A 133 6.77 12.46 3.97
N LEU A 134 7.35 11.35 4.45
CA LEU A 134 6.60 10.10 4.67
C LEU A 134 5.49 10.30 5.71
N GLY A 135 5.80 10.99 6.82
CA GLY A 135 4.84 11.30 7.87
C GLY A 135 3.66 12.11 7.34
N GLN A 136 3.90 13.16 6.55
CA GLN A 136 2.85 13.98 5.96
C GLN A 136 2.00 13.21 4.95
N GLN A 137 2.62 12.40 4.10
CA GLN A 137 1.91 11.56 3.12
C GLN A 137 1.00 10.54 3.82
N ASN A 138 1.51 9.86 4.84
CA ASN A 138 0.74 8.89 5.61
C ASN A 138 -0.40 9.56 6.38
N GLU A 139 -0.14 10.71 7.03
CA GLU A 139 -1.17 11.46 7.75
C GLU A 139 -2.27 11.96 6.81
N ASN A 140 -1.93 12.50 5.64
CA ASN A 140 -2.90 12.94 4.65
C ASN A 140 -3.78 11.77 4.17
N ASN A 141 -3.16 10.64 3.84
CA ASN A 141 -3.87 9.44 3.40
C ASN A 141 -4.79 8.90 4.51
N ALA A 142 -4.31 8.88 5.75
CA ALA A 142 -5.11 8.47 6.89
C ALA A 142 -6.29 9.44 7.13
N PHE A 143 -6.03 10.75 7.10
CA PHE A 143 -7.04 11.77 7.30
C PHE A 143 -8.15 11.68 6.25
N LEU A 144 -7.81 11.52 4.97
CA LEU A 144 -8.80 11.34 3.90
C LEU A 144 -9.72 10.15 4.17
N ASN A 145 -9.14 9.00 4.51
CA ASN A 145 -9.90 7.78 4.78
C ASN A 145 -10.75 7.87 6.05
N TRP A 146 -10.22 8.52 7.09
CA TRP A 146 -10.91 8.61 8.36
C TRP A 146 -11.95 9.74 8.36
N SER A 147 -11.73 10.87 7.66
CA SER A 147 -12.60 12.05 7.73
C SER A 147 -14.09 11.77 7.48
N LEU A 148 -14.97 12.51 8.18
CA LEU A 148 -16.39 12.48 7.86
C LEU A 148 -16.61 13.17 6.51
N PRO A 149 -17.49 12.65 5.63
CA PRO A 149 -17.80 13.33 4.38
C PRO A 149 -18.43 14.68 4.69
N THR A 150 -17.72 15.76 4.41
CA THR A 150 -18.26 17.13 4.51
C THR A 150 -19.02 17.52 3.26
N GLU A 151 -18.72 16.90 2.11
CA GLU A 151 -19.45 17.07 0.86
C GLU A 151 -19.52 15.74 0.10
N THR A 152 -20.73 15.31 -0.28
CA THR A 152 -20.90 14.25 -1.28
C THR A 152 -20.43 14.80 -2.62
N LYS A 153 -19.19 14.52 -3.00
CA LYS A 153 -18.77 14.58 -4.41
C LYS A 153 -19.54 13.50 -5.15
N SER A 154 -20.77 13.80 -5.55
CA SER A 154 -21.50 12.97 -6.49
C SER A 154 -20.74 13.05 -7.81
N GLU A 155 -20.03 11.98 -8.18
CA GLU A 155 -19.53 11.87 -9.55
C GLU A 155 -20.74 11.90 -10.48
N ASN A 156 -20.84 12.94 -11.31
CA ASN A 156 -21.88 13.02 -12.32
C ASN A 156 -21.64 11.93 -13.35
N LEU A 157 -22.68 11.17 -13.68
CA LEU A 157 -22.63 10.16 -14.73
C LEU A 157 -22.37 10.86 -16.09
N SER A 158 -21.16 10.75 -16.61
CA SER A 158 -20.80 11.27 -17.93
C SER A 158 -20.66 10.12 -18.91
N VAL A 159 -21.70 9.87 -19.71
CA VAL A 159 -21.67 8.87 -20.79
C VAL A 159 -21.78 9.58 -22.14
N VAL A 160 -20.80 9.35 -23.01
CA VAL A 160 -20.86 9.78 -24.40
C VAL A 160 -21.47 8.65 -25.21
N LEU A 161 -22.74 8.83 -25.63
CA LEU A 161 -23.43 7.87 -26.47
C LEU A 161 -22.90 7.96 -27.91
N LYS A 162 -22.83 6.80 -28.58
CA LYS A 162 -22.53 6.77 -30.01
C LYS A 162 -23.71 7.36 -30.76
N SER A 163 -23.42 8.23 -31.72
CA SER A 163 -24.44 8.72 -32.66
C SER A 163 -25.03 7.52 -33.40
N ILE A 164 -26.35 7.45 -33.45
CA ILE A 164 -27.03 6.49 -34.31
C ILE A 164 -26.94 7.03 -35.72
N THR A 165 -26.17 6.36 -36.57
CA THR A 165 -26.11 6.73 -37.99
C THR A 165 -27.27 6.04 -38.68
N GLY A 166 -28.28 6.81 -39.09
CA GLY A 166 -29.47 6.26 -39.73
C GLY A 166 -29.07 5.32 -40.86
N ALA A 167 -29.53 4.08 -40.82
CA ALA A 167 -29.06 3.09 -41.77
C ALA A 167 -29.64 3.39 -43.15
N THR A 168 -28.78 3.66 -44.13
CA THR A 168 -29.19 3.91 -45.50
C THR A 168 -29.33 2.60 -46.26
N VAL A 169 -30.42 2.44 -47.00
CA VAL A 169 -30.58 1.33 -47.95
C VAL A 169 -29.57 1.50 -49.09
N ASP A 170 -28.77 0.46 -49.38
CA ASP A 170 -27.88 0.47 -50.53
C ASP A 170 -28.70 0.46 -51.82
N LYS A 171 -28.74 1.64 -52.47
CA LYS A 171 -29.48 1.84 -53.70
C LYS A 171 -28.95 0.98 -54.85
N ALA A 172 -27.64 0.71 -54.89
CA ALA A 172 -27.03 -0.10 -55.92
C ALA A 172 -27.36 -1.59 -55.72
N GLU A 173 -27.32 -2.09 -54.48
CA GLU A 173 -27.75 -3.47 -54.18
C GLU A 173 -29.24 -3.67 -54.47
N LEU A 174 -30.09 -2.70 -54.11
CA LEU A 174 -31.51 -2.74 -54.46
C LEU A 174 -31.71 -2.77 -55.98
N TYR A 175 -31.08 -1.84 -56.69
CA TYR A 175 -31.19 -1.76 -58.15
C TYR A 175 -30.76 -3.07 -58.82
N ASN A 176 -29.60 -3.61 -58.45
CA ASN A 176 -29.10 -4.86 -59.01
C ASN A 176 -30.05 -6.03 -58.74
N SER A 177 -30.66 -6.06 -57.55
CA SER A 177 -31.63 -7.11 -57.19
C SER A 177 -32.92 -7.00 -58.01
N LEU A 178 -33.42 -5.79 -58.24
CA LEU A 178 -34.58 -5.52 -59.09
C LEU A 178 -34.31 -5.90 -60.55
N VAL A 179 -33.14 -5.51 -61.07
CA VAL A 179 -32.71 -5.85 -62.44
C VAL A 179 -32.58 -7.36 -62.60
N ALA A 180 -31.92 -8.04 -61.66
CA ALA A 180 -31.79 -9.49 -61.66
C ALA A 180 -33.17 -10.19 -61.63
N ALA A 181 -34.13 -9.67 -60.84
CA ALA A 181 -35.50 -10.20 -60.81
C ALA A 181 -36.29 -9.97 -62.11
N ALA A 182 -35.93 -8.95 -62.90
CA ALA A 182 -36.64 -8.57 -64.13
C ALA A 182 -36.10 -9.29 -65.38
N ILE A 183 -34.79 -9.52 -65.45
CA ILE A 183 -34.12 -10.10 -66.63
C ILE A 183 -34.35 -11.61 -66.72
N TYR A 184 -34.70 -12.07 -67.92
CA TYR A 184 -34.85 -13.50 -68.22
C TYR A 184 -33.49 -14.21 -68.13
N SER A 185 -33.43 -15.29 -67.35
CA SER A 185 -32.19 -15.97 -67.00
C SER A 185 -31.42 -16.55 -68.19
N ALA A 186 -32.11 -16.88 -69.29
CA ALA A 186 -31.46 -17.40 -70.50
C ALA A 186 -30.74 -16.32 -71.35
N TRP A 187 -30.88 -15.04 -71.01
CA TRP A 187 -30.18 -13.94 -71.70
C TRP A 187 -28.75 -13.70 -71.17
N GLY A 188 -28.30 -14.44 -70.14
CA GLY A 188 -26.89 -14.48 -69.70
C GLY A 188 -26.40 -13.27 -68.90
N GLU A 189 -27.16 -12.19 -68.80
CA GLU A 189 -26.77 -10.95 -68.11
C GLU A 189 -27.23 -10.89 -66.63
N GLY A 190 -26.92 -11.92 -65.85
CA GLY A 190 -27.22 -11.93 -64.41
C GLY A 190 -28.71 -11.96 -64.04
N GLY A 191 -29.58 -12.27 -65.00
CA GLY A 191 -31.02 -12.44 -64.79
C GLY A 191 -31.35 -13.72 -64.00
N LEU A 192 -32.32 -13.60 -63.10
CA LEU A 192 -32.82 -14.70 -62.27
C LEU A 192 -34.23 -15.13 -62.68
N ASN A 193 -34.95 -14.34 -63.49
CA ASN A 193 -36.32 -14.66 -63.85
C ASN A 193 -36.35 -15.84 -64.82
N PRO A 194 -37.01 -16.97 -64.51
CA PRO A 194 -37.08 -18.12 -65.40
C PRO A 194 -38.08 -17.93 -66.54
N GLN A 195 -38.79 -16.79 -66.58
CA GLN A 195 -39.78 -16.47 -67.60
C GLN A 195 -39.35 -15.23 -68.37
N ALA A 196 -39.62 -15.19 -69.67
CA ALA A 196 -39.47 -13.96 -70.46
C ALA A 196 -40.65 -13.02 -70.20
N PRO A 197 -40.52 -11.69 -70.38
CA PRO A 197 -41.62 -10.73 -70.19
C PRO A 197 -42.88 -11.03 -71.02
N GLN A 198 -42.74 -11.81 -72.09
CA GLN A 198 -43.82 -12.28 -72.95
C GLN A 198 -44.81 -13.20 -72.20
N ASN A 199 -44.34 -13.91 -71.15
CA ASN A 199 -45.15 -14.73 -70.24
C ASN A 199 -45.62 -13.90 -69.03
N GLY A 200 -46.32 -12.80 -69.29
CA GLY A 200 -46.55 -11.71 -68.33
C GLY A 200 -47.05 -12.12 -66.93
N ALA A 201 -47.96 -13.09 -66.83
CA ALA A 201 -48.48 -13.55 -65.53
C ALA A 201 -47.43 -14.28 -64.68
N GLN A 202 -46.65 -15.18 -65.28
CA GLN A 202 -45.64 -15.96 -64.56
C GLN A 202 -44.39 -15.12 -64.29
N TRP A 203 -44.01 -14.26 -65.25
CA TRP A 203 -42.94 -13.27 -65.08
C TRP A 203 -43.24 -12.31 -63.92
N GLY A 204 -44.46 -11.77 -63.87
CA GLY A 204 -44.89 -10.81 -62.85
C GLY A 204 -44.88 -11.41 -61.44
N THR A 205 -45.33 -12.65 -61.29
CA THR A 205 -45.29 -13.36 -59.99
C THR A 205 -43.86 -13.56 -59.50
N PHE A 206 -42.94 -14.01 -60.36
CA PHE A 206 -41.54 -14.20 -59.97
C PHE A 206 -40.84 -12.88 -59.65
N PHE A 207 -41.07 -11.85 -60.47
CA PHE A 207 -40.52 -10.51 -60.24
C PHE A 207 -41.00 -9.94 -58.91
N ALA A 208 -42.30 -10.05 -58.60
CA ALA A 208 -42.88 -9.58 -57.35
C ALA A 208 -42.29 -10.33 -56.13
N ASP A 209 -42.19 -11.66 -56.21
CA ASP A 209 -41.60 -12.49 -55.15
C ASP A 209 -40.15 -12.08 -54.85
N LYS A 210 -39.29 -12.05 -55.88
CA LYS A 210 -37.86 -11.75 -55.68
C LYS A 210 -37.58 -10.30 -55.33
N THR A 211 -38.38 -9.37 -55.85
CA THR A 211 -38.30 -7.96 -55.46
C THR A 211 -38.69 -7.77 -54.00
N SER A 212 -39.76 -8.43 -53.56
CA SER A 212 -40.19 -8.42 -52.15
C SER A 212 -39.10 -8.98 -51.24
N ASP A 213 -38.52 -10.13 -51.60
CA ASP A 213 -37.39 -10.73 -50.86
C ASP A 213 -36.20 -9.76 -50.74
N ALA A 214 -35.83 -9.10 -51.84
CA ALA A 214 -34.72 -8.16 -51.88
C ALA A 214 -34.96 -6.92 -51.00
N ILE A 215 -36.16 -6.34 -51.07
CA ILE A 215 -36.55 -5.19 -50.24
C ILE A 215 -36.52 -5.57 -48.76
N VAL A 216 -37.12 -6.71 -48.39
CA VAL A 216 -37.15 -7.20 -47.00
C VAL A 216 -35.73 -7.45 -46.50
N LYS A 217 -34.86 -8.07 -47.30
CA LYS A 217 -33.46 -8.33 -46.94
C LYS A 217 -32.71 -7.03 -46.65
N LEU A 218 -32.86 -6.03 -47.51
CA LEU A 218 -32.16 -4.75 -47.39
C LEU A 218 -32.65 -3.93 -46.19
N ILE A 219 -33.97 -3.83 -45.99
CA ILE A 219 -34.56 -3.15 -44.82
C ILE A 219 -34.13 -3.85 -43.53
N ASN A 220 -34.19 -5.19 -43.47
CA ASN A 220 -33.74 -5.93 -42.29
C ASN A 220 -32.24 -5.76 -42.03
N SER A 221 -31.44 -5.59 -43.08
CA SER A 221 -30.00 -5.32 -42.93
C SER A 221 -29.75 -3.92 -42.35
N ALA A 222 -30.52 -2.92 -42.80
CA ALA A 222 -30.49 -1.57 -42.24
C ALA A 222 -30.90 -1.56 -40.75
N PHE A 223 -32.02 -2.20 -40.40
CA PHE A 223 -32.45 -2.31 -39.00
C PHE A 223 -31.47 -3.08 -38.12
N LYS A 224 -30.74 -4.07 -38.65
CA LYS A 224 -29.69 -4.77 -37.90
C LYS A 224 -28.53 -3.83 -37.53
N ILE A 225 -28.18 -2.87 -38.39
CA ILE A 225 -27.14 -1.89 -38.11
C ILE A 225 -27.60 -0.96 -36.98
N GLU A 226 -28.80 -0.39 -37.09
CA GLU A 226 -29.37 0.49 -36.05
C GLU A 226 -29.53 -0.24 -34.72
N ALA A 227 -30.08 -1.45 -34.73
CA ALA A 227 -30.22 -2.28 -33.52
C ALA A 227 -28.87 -2.57 -32.87
N LYS A 228 -27.80 -2.78 -33.66
CA LYS A 228 -26.45 -2.98 -33.13
C LYS A 228 -25.92 -1.72 -32.43
N GLU A 229 -26.16 -0.53 -32.99
CA GLU A 229 -25.77 0.75 -32.38
C GLU A 229 -26.55 1.02 -31.09
N ILE A 230 -27.86 0.78 -31.09
CA ILE A 230 -28.72 0.90 -29.90
C ILE A 230 -28.27 -0.05 -28.80
N ASN A 231 -28.06 -1.33 -29.12
CA ASN A 231 -27.58 -2.32 -28.15
C ASN A 231 -26.20 -1.94 -27.59
N SER A 232 -25.32 -1.37 -28.43
CA SER A 232 -24.01 -0.88 -27.97
C SER A 232 -24.15 0.28 -26.99
N ASN A 233 -25.06 1.23 -27.25
CA ASN A 233 -25.34 2.33 -26.33
C ASN A 233 -25.98 1.83 -25.01
N GLN A 234 -26.86 0.83 -25.08
CA GLN A 234 -27.44 0.19 -23.88
C GLN A 234 -26.36 -0.46 -23.01
N GLN A 235 -25.41 -1.18 -23.61
CA GLN A 235 -24.27 -1.75 -22.89
C GLN A 235 -23.40 -0.68 -22.22
N LEU A 236 -23.07 0.40 -22.95
CA LEU A 236 -22.29 1.52 -22.39
C LEU A 236 -22.99 2.17 -21.18
N LEU A 237 -24.30 2.35 -21.25
CA LEU A 237 -25.10 2.86 -20.13
C LEU A 237 -25.10 1.89 -18.95
N GLN A 238 -25.29 0.59 -19.21
CA GLN A 238 -25.28 -0.44 -18.17
C GLN A 238 -23.93 -0.51 -17.47
N ASP A 239 -22.83 -0.50 -18.21
CA ASP A 239 -21.47 -0.54 -17.66
C ASP A 239 -21.17 0.71 -16.81
N SER A 240 -21.55 1.88 -17.32
CA SER A 240 -21.34 3.15 -16.60
C SER A 240 -22.17 3.21 -15.32
N PHE A 241 -23.42 2.72 -15.36
CA PHE A 241 -24.28 2.63 -14.18
C PHE A 241 -23.73 1.63 -13.16
N ASN A 242 -23.32 0.44 -13.60
CA ASN A 242 -22.72 -0.58 -12.73
C ASN A 242 -21.44 -0.05 -12.06
N ARG A 243 -20.62 0.70 -12.80
CA ARG A 243 -19.41 1.33 -12.26
C ARG A 243 -19.75 2.35 -11.18
N LEU A 244 -20.69 3.27 -11.46
CA LEU A 244 -21.14 4.28 -10.48
C LEU A 244 -21.73 3.63 -9.24
N LEU A 245 -22.55 2.60 -9.40
CA LEU A 245 -23.15 1.86 -8.28
C LEU A 245 -22.06 1.19 -7.43
N THR A 246 -21.08 0.54 -8.07
CA THR A 246 -19.97 -0.13 -7.37
C THR A 246 -19.10 0.89 -6.61
N GLN A 247 -18.78 2.03 -7.23
CA GLN A 247 -18.05 3.12 -6.56
C GLN A 247 -18.82 3.65 -5.36
N THR A 248 -20.11 3.96 -5.54
CA THR A 248 -20.98 4.47 -4.48
C THR A 248 -21.09 3.48 -3.32
N GLN A 249 -21.31 2.20 -3.61
CA GLN A 249 -21.32 1.14 -2.58
C GLN A 249 -19.99 1.07 -1.85
N SER A 250 -18.86 1.02 -2.57
CA SER A 250 -17.53 0.96 -1.97
C SER A 250 -17.28 2.14 -1.04
N GLU A 251 -17.63 3.36 -1.46
CA GLU A 251 -17.50 4.55 -0.62
C GLU A 251 -18.37 4.48 0.63
N ILE A 252 -19.64 4.06 0.51
CA ILE A 252 -20.54 3.92 1.66
C ILE A 252 -19.99 2.89 2.64
N PHE A 253 -19.52 1.74 2.16
CA PHE A 253 -18.91 0.70 3.01
C PHE A 253 -17.65 1.19 3.70
N GLN A 254 -16.75 1.86 2.97
CA GLN A 254 -15.53 2.42 3.57
C GLN A 254 -15.84 3.51 4.60
N LYS A 255 -16.75 4.44 4.29
CA LYS A 255 -17.14 5.51 5.22
C LYS A 255 -17.78 4.94 6.50
N ASN A 256 -18.64 3.93 6.37
CA ASN A 256 -19.24 3.26 7.51
C ASN A 256 -18.21 2.46 8.33
N SER A 257 -17.20 1.85 7.72
CA SER A 257 -16.19 1.09 8.47
C SER A 257 -15.36 1.98 9.39
N PHE A 258 -14.96 3.18 8.96
CA PHE A 258 -14.23 4.12 9.83
C PHE A 258 -15.09 4.73 10.93
N LEU A 259 -16.39 4.95 10.68
CA LEU A 259 -17.35 5.31 11.73
C LEU A 259 -17.46 4.19 12.77
N GLN A 260 -17.55 2.94 12.33
CA GLN A 260 -17.58 1.78 13.23
C GLN A 260 -16.29 1.68 14.05
N ILE A 261 -15.12 1.87 13.44
CA ILE A 261 -13.83 1.86 14.16
C ILE A 261 -13.83 2.92 15.26
N ARG A 262 -14.24 4.16 14.99
CA ARG A 262 -14.31 5.21 16.04
C ARG A 262 -15.19 4.80 17.21
N THR A 263 -16.37 4.26 16.93
CA THR A 263 -17.29 3.78 17.95
C THR A 263 -16.69 2.62 18.76
N GLN A 264 -15.97 1.69 18.09
CA GLN A 264 -15.26 0.60 18.76
C GLN A 264 -14.13 1.10 19.64
N LEU A 265 -13.36 2.12 19.21
CA LEU A 265 -12.29 2.71 20.02
C LEU A 265 -12.86 3.41 21.26
N LEU A 266 -13.97 4.12 21.12
CA LEU A 266 -14.68 4.72 22.26
C LEU A 266 -15.19 3.63 23.21
N TRP A 267 -15.84 2.59 22.68
CA TRP A 267 -16.31 1.47 23.50
C TRP A 267 -15.15 0.77 24.22
N TRP A 268 -14.04 0.51 23.53
CA TRP A 268 -12.85 -0.10 24.10
C TRP A 268 -12.26 0.73 25.26
N LYS A 269 -12.15 2.06 25.07
CA LYS A 269 -11.71 2.99 26.11
C LYS A 269 -12.66 2.95 27.32
N GLU A 270 -13.96 3.10 27.11
CA GLU A 270 -14.94 3.17 28.20
C GLU A 270 -15.12 1.85 28.94
N ALA A 271 -15.14 0.73 28.22
CA ALA A 271 -15.22 -0.60 28.82
C ALA A 271 -13.99 -0.96 29.65
N CYS A 272 -12.83 -0.33 29.38
CA CYS A 272 -11.57 -0.59 30.07
C CYS A 272 -11.26 -2.11 30.16
N TYR A 273 -11.51 -2.85 29.07
CA TYR A 273 -11.48 -4.30 29.05
C TYR A 273 -10.46 -4.82 28.02
N SER A 274 -9.54 -5.67 28.48
CA SER A 274 -8.60 -6.39 27.64
C SER A 274 -9.26 -7.59 26.99
N THR A 275 -9.32 -7.59 25.66
CA THR A 275 -9.78 -8.74 24.87
C THR A 275 -8.77 -9.89 24.91
N SER A 276 -7.47 -9.59 24.95
CA SER A 276 -6.41 -10.61 25.01
C SER A 276 -6.38 -11.34 26.36
N LEU A 277 -6.57 -10.62 27.47
CA LEU A 277 -6.54 -11.20 28.82
C LEU A 277 -7.92 -11.49 29.42
N LYS A 278 -8.99 -11.06 28.75
CA LYS A 278 -10.38 -11.18 29.21
C LYS A 278 -10.66 -10.56 30.59
N GLN A 279 -9.97 -9.47 30.92
CA GLN A 279 -10.04 -8.80 32.22
C GLN A 279 -9.93 -7.27 32.09
N SER A 280 -10.19 -6.53 33.17
CA SER A 280 -10.06 -5.07 33.13
C SER A 280 -8.60 -4.61 33.04
N TYR A 281 -8.36 -3.51 32.30
CA TYR A 281 -7.09 -2.79 32.33
C TYR A 281 -6.82 -2.08 33.65
N ARG A 282 -7.87 -1.83 34.45
CA ARG A 282 -7.73 -1.14 35.74
C ARG A 282 -6.88 -1.99 36.68
N ASN A 283 -5.97 -1.33 37.39
CA ASN A 283 -5.05 -1.92 38.37
C ASN A 283 -4.05 -2.94 37.80
N GLN A 284 -3.87 -3.00 36.47
CA GLN A 284 -2.80 -3.80 35.89
C GLN A 284 -1.45 -3.14 36.20
N PRO A 285 -0.40 -3.93 36.51
CA PRO A 285 0.93 -3.38 36.77
C PRO A 285 1.50 -2.71 35.51
N ASN A 286 2.33 -1.70 35.73
CA ASN A 286 3.15 -1.13 34.66
C ASN A 286 4.04 -2.23 34.04
N GLY A 287 4.46 -2.04 32.80
CA GLY A 287 5.04 -3.10 31.96
C GLY A 287 3.94 -3.95 31.31
N LEU A 288 3.11 -4.64 32.09
CA LEU A 288 2.00 -5.43 31.55
C LEU A 288 0.97 -4.55 30.86
N LEU A 289 0.53 -3.47 31.52
CA LEU A 289 -0.49 -2.55 31.00
C LEU A 289 -0.10 -1.97 29.62
N GLN A 290 1.14 -1.50 29.47
CA GLN A 290 1.64 -0.92 28.23
C GLN A 290 1.58 -1.93 27.07
N VAL A 291 1.99 -3.18 27.33
CA VAL A 291 1.99 -4.24 26.32
C VAL A 291 0.57 -4.63 25.90
N ILE A 292 -0.34 -4.84 26.86
CA ILE A 292 -1.71 -5.28 26.54
C ILE A 292 -2.55 -4.18 25.91
N LEU A 293 -2.35 -2.91 26.30
CA LEU A 293 -2.99 -1.78 25.65
C LEU A 293 -2.57 -1.72 24.17
N ALA A 294 -1.26 -1.74 23.89
CA ALA A 294 -0.76 -1.72 22.52
C ALA A 294 -1.26 -2.92 21.70
N ALA A 295 -1.26 -4.12 22.28
CA ALA A 295 -1.69 -5.35 21.61
C ALA A 295 -3.18 -5.34 21.26
N ASP A 296 -4.06 -5.06 22.23
CA ASP A 296 -5.50 -5.03 22.02
C ASP A 296 -5.90 -3.86 21.11
N TYR A 297 -5.33 -2.67 21.32
CA TYR A 297 -5.62 -1.50 20.50
C TYR A 297 -5.23 -1.72 19.03
N ASN A 298 -4.11 -2.41 18.78
CA ASN A 298 -3.73 -2.82 17.44
C ASN A 298 -4.81 -3.65 16.74
N THR A 299 -5.58 -4.50 17.45
CA THR A 299 -6.62 -5.33 16.81
C THR A 299 -7.78 -4.51 16.23
N LEU A 300 -8.02 -3.31 16.75
CA LEU A 300 -9.12 -2.43 16.34
C LEU A 300 -8.75 -1.52 15.16
N LEU A 301 -7.45 -1.32 14.92
CA LEU A 301 -6.97 -0.32 13.98
C LEU A 301 -6.63 -0.91 12.61
N PRO A 302 -6.89 -0.20 11.50
CA PRO A 302 -6.19 -0.43 10.23
C PRO A 302 -4.71 -0.05 10.37
N TYR A 303 -3.86 -0.50 9.43
CA TYR A 303 -2.42 -0.15 9.49
C TYR A 303 -2.14 1.33 9.20
N ASN A 304 -3.02 2.01 8.46
CA ASN A 304 -2.92 3.44 8.16
C ASN A 304 -4.01 4.21 8.93
N TYR A 305 -3.60 4.99 9.94
CA TYR A 305 -4.47 5.75 10.83
C TYR A 305 -3.86 7.12 11.16
N PRO A 306 -4.69 8.13 11.48
CA PRO A 306 -4.21 9.48 11.69
C PRO A 306 -3.58 9.62 13.08
N LYS A 307 -2.67 10.57 13.24
CA LYS A 307 -1.94 10.83 14.49
C LYS A 307 -2.86 11.11 15.69
N SER A 308 -4.08 11.59 15.47
CA SER A 308 -5.07 11.76 16.55
C SER A 308 -5.40 10.45 17.28
N VAL A 309 -5.27 9.30 16.61
CA VAL A 309 -5.44 7.97 17.20
C VAL A 309 -4.29 7.65 18.17
N ASP A 310 -3.06 8.11 17.92
CA ASP A 310 -1.96 8.00 18.89
C ASP A 310 -2.30 8.76 20.18
N PHE A 311 -2.80 9.99 20.03
CA PHE A 311 -3.21 10.80 21.18
C PHE A 311 -4.38 10.19 21.94
N PHE A 312 -5.31 9.52 21.24
CA PHE A 312 -6.40 8.80 21.89
C PHE A 312 -5.88 7.65 22.77
N LEU A 313 -4.87 6.90 22.31
CA LEU A 313 -4.25 5.86 23.12
C LEU A 313 -3.52 6.43 24.33
N ARG A 314 -2.74 7.52 24.13
CA ARG A 314 -2.06 8.21 25.23
C ARG A 314 -3.03 8.66 26.30
N GLU A 315 -4.11 9.32 25.91
CA GLU A 315 -5.14 9.78 26.84
C GLU A 315 -5.81 8.61 27.58
N THR A 316 -6.06 7.50 26.87
CA THR A 316 -6.63 6.29 27.49
C THR A 316 -5.68 5.72 28.54
N GLN A 317 -4.38 5.69 28.26
CA GLN A 317 -3.38 5.24 29.22
C GLN A 317 -3.23 6.19 30.42
N HIS A 318 -3.24 7.50 30.18
CA HIS A 318 -3.18 8.50 31.24
C HIS A 318 -4.32 8.33 32.26
N LEU A 319 -5.52 7.98 31.79
CA LEU A 319 -6.67 7.67 32.66
C LEU A 319 -6.50 6.38 33.49
N LEU A 320 -5.61 5.48 33.07
CA LEU A 320 -5.36 4.18 33.70
C LEU A 320 -4.11 4.18 34.60
N SER A 321 -3.12 5.01 34.32
CA SER A 321 -1.86 5.09 35.06
C SER A 321 -1.60 6.50 35.57
N LYS A 322 -1.51 6.65 36.90
CA LYS A 322 -1.24 7.94 37.58
C LYS A 322 0.17 8.48 37.34
N ASP A 323 1.06 7.65 36.80
CA ASP A 323 2.48 7.96 36.58
C ASP A 323 2.83 8.12 35.09
N ASP A 324 1.83 8.25 34.20
CA ASP A 324 2.06 8.17 32.75
C ASP A 324 3.02 9.24 32.22
N ASP A 325 3.01 10.44 32.79
CA ASP A 325 3.88 11.56 32.36
C ASP A 325 5.27 11.56 33.01
N LYS A 326 5.52 10.64 33.95
CA LYS A 326 6.83 10.58 34.63
C LYS A 326 7.87 9.96 33.71
N LYS A 327 9.03 10.61 33.66
CA LYS A 327 10.21 10.04 33.00
C LYS A 327 10.64 8.78 33.75
N ILE A 328 10.76 7.69 33.01
CA ILE A 328 11.26 6.40 33.46
C ILE A 328 12.32 5.90 32.48
N LYS A 329 13.29 5.11 32.95
CA LYS A 329 14.28 4.49 32.07
C LYS A 329 13.63 3.34 31.30
N ILE A 330 13.97 3.20 30.01
CA ILE A 330 13.50 2.06 29.20
C ILE A 330 13.80 0.73 29.90
N GLY A 331 15.01 0.57 30.44
CA GLY A 331 15.41 -0.63 31.17
C GLY A 331 14.50 -0.96 32.36
N ASP A 332 13.94 0.04 33.04
CA ASP A 332 13.04 -0.19 34.17
C ASP A 332 11.65 -0.63 33.70
N VAL A 333 11.16 -0.12 32.57
CA VAL A 333 9.93 -0.61 31.92
C VAL A 333 10.12 -2.06 31.47
N LEU A 334 11.27 -2.39 30.89
CA LEU A 334 11.58 -3.76 30.47
C LEU A 334 11.67 -4.73 31.66
N LYS A 335 12.25 -4.32 32.80
CA LYS A 335 12.22 -5.10 34.04
C LYS A 335 10.80 -5.33 34.54
N GLN A 336 9.95 -4.30 34.49
CA GLN A 336 8.53 -4.44 34.84
C GLN A 336 7.82 -5.46 33.93
N ILE A 337 8.09 -5.42 32.62
CA ILE A 337 7.58 -6.43 31.66
C ILE A 337 8.03 -7.84 32.05
N GLN A 338 9.30 -8.03 32.43
CA GLN A 338 9.82 -9.34 32.84
C GLN A 338 9.05 -9.93 34.02
N THR A 339 8.59 -9.12 34.99
CA THR A 339 7.78 -9.60 36.12
C THR A 339 6.43 -10.19 35.68
N SER A 340 5.95 -9.82 34.50
CA SER A 340 4.66 -10.27 33.94
C SER A 340 4.85 -11.26 32.79
N SER A 341 6.03 -11.85 32.63
CA SER A 341 6.37 -12.72 31.49
C SER A 341 5.40 -13.89 31.32
N ASP A 342 4.99 -14.54 32.40
CA ASP A 342 4.14 -15.73 32.31
C ASP A 342 2.73 -15.39 31.79
N ILE A 343 2.22 -14.21 32.12
CA ILE A 343 0.96 -13.70 31.55
C ILE A 343 1.17 -13.32 30.08
N LEU A 344 2.28 -12.65 29.76
CA LEU A 344 2.56 -12.19 28.40
C LEU A 344 2.80 -13.33 27.39
N LYS A 345 3.29 -14.49 27.85
CA LYS A 345 3.38 -15.71 27.02
C LYS A 345 2.02 -16.23 26.55
N LEU A 346 0.92 -15.87 27.21
CA LEU A 346 -0.44 -16.19 26.75
C LEU A 346 -0.86 -15.35 25.54
N ILE A 347 -0.22 -14.19 25.35
CA ILE A 347 -0.51 -13.24 24.27
C ILE A 347 0.49 -13.39 23.13
N PHE A 348 1.77 -13.61 23.47
CA PHE A 348 2.85 -13.70 22.49
C PHE A 348 3.17 -15.13 22.12
N GLN A 349 3.21 -15.39 20.82
CA GLN A 349 3.88 -16.57 20.27
C GLN A 349 5.38 -16.49 20.54
N GLU A 350 6.02 -17.65 20.75
CA GLU A 350 7.46 -17.74 20.93
C GLU A 350 8.17 -17.20 19.67
N PRO A 351 9.02 -16.17 19.81
CA PRO A 351 9.72 -15.60 18.67
C PRO A 351 10.96 -16.43 18.31
N ASN A 352 11.33 -16.38 17.03
CA ASN A 352 12.65 -16.81 16.60
C ASN A 352 13.69 -15.77 17.04
N VAL A 353 14.94 -16.22 17.27
CA VAL A 353 16.05 -15.32 17.50
C VAL A 353 16.42 -14.66 16.18
N GLU A 354 16.25 -13.34 16.12
CA GLU A 354 16.66 -12.50 15.01
C GLU A 354 18.00 -11.83 15.36
N GLY A 355 18.91 -11.75 14.39
CA GLY A 355 20.17 -11.01 14.51
C GLY A 355 20.07 -9.62 13.87
N GLY A 356 20.96 -8.71 14.27
CA GLY A 356 20.99 -7.33 13.76
C GLY A 356 20.06 -6.37 14.50
N ARG A 357 19.57 -5.33 13.80
CA ARG A 357 18.62 -4.37 14.38
C ARG A 357 17.21 -4.93 14.29
N ILE A 358 16.50 -4.96 15.42
CA ILE A 358 15.12 -5.46 15.54
C ILE A 358 14.22 -4.40 16.16
N SER A 359 12.90 -4.60 16.04
CA SER A 359 11.91 -3.72 16.65
C SER A 359 11.87 -3.89 18.17
N LEU A 360 11.38 -2.87 18.89
CA LEU A 360 11.18 -2.94 20.34
C LEU A 360 10.24 -4.10 20.70
N LEU A 361 9.18 -4.31 19.91
CA LEU A 361 8.25 -5.42 20.12
C LEU A 361 8.93 -6.79 19.97
N ASN A 362 9.78 -7.00 18.98
CA ASN A 362 10.49 -8.27 18.81
C ASN A 362 11.46 -8.51 19.97
N PHE A 363 12.16 -7.46 20.44
CA PHE A 363 12.98 -7.55 21.63
C PHE A 363 12.14 -7.88 22.88
N VAL A 364 11.00 -7.21 23.10
CA VAL A 364 10.09 -7.47 24.23
C VAL A 364 9.57 -8.91 24.20
N LYS A 365 9.16 -9.42 23.04
CA LYS A 365 8.77 -10.83 22.89
C LYS A 365 9.91 -11.76 23.27
N GLY A 366 11.11 -11.52 22.75
CA GLY A 366 12.27 -12.35 23.06
C GLY A 366 12.66 -12.27 24.54
N LEU A 367 12.54 -11.10 25.17
CA LEU A 367 12.77 -10.92 26.60
C LEU A 367 11.79 -11.74 27.46
N VAL A 368 10.50 -11.72 27.11
CA VAL A 368 9.43 -12.53 27.77
C VAL A 368 9.71 -14.03 27.63
N TRP A 369 10.23 -14.45 26.48
CA TRP A 369 10.58 -15.84 26.18
C TRP A 369 12.02 -16.22 26.54
N LYS A 370 12.77 -15.33 27.22
CA LYS A 370 14.19 -15.52 27.60
C LYS A 370 15.12 -15.83 26.42
N LYS A 371 14.79 -15.34 25.22
CA LYS A 371 15.64 -15.37 24.02
C LYS A 371 16.64 -14.21 23.99
N TYR A 372 16.32 -13.12 24.67
CA TYR A 372 17.19 -11.96 24.86
C TYR A 372 17.33 -11.59 26.33
N THR A 373 18.41 -10.91 26.68
CA THR A 373 18.65 -10.29 27.98
C THR A 373 18.66 -8.76 27.87
N LEU A 374 18.58 -8.05 29.00
CA LEU A 374 18.58 -6.57 28.98
C LEU A 374 19.91 -6.00 28.46
N GLU A 375 21.02 -6.69 28.72
CA GLU A 375 22.35 -6.30 28.25
C GLU A 375 22.44 -6.26 26.72
N GLU A 376 21.63 -7.06 26.03
CA GLU A 376 21.56 -7.11 24.57
C GLU A 376 20.69 -5.99 23.97
N PHE A 377 19.98 -5.20 24.79
CA PHE A 377 19.05 -4.15 24.32
C PHE A 377 19.72 -3.15 23.37
N LYS A 378 20.91 -2.67 23.74
CA LYS A 378 21.67 -1.73 22.88
C LYS A 378 22.08 -2.39 21.56
N ALA A 379 22.48 -3.65 21.59
CA ALA A 379 22.89 -4.39 20.40
C ALA A 379 21.71 -4.71 19.47
N CYS A 380 20.51 -4.90 20.02
CA CYS A 380 19.30 -5.18 19.24
C CYS A 380 18.60 -3.91 18.72
N ILE A 381 18.48 -2.88 19.55
CA ILE A 381 17.65 -1.69 19.25
C ILE A 381 18.49 -0.47 18.83
N GLY A 382 19.77 -0.42 19.20
CA GLY A 382 20.65 0.73 18.94
C GLY A 382 20.52 1.88 19.94
N ILE A 383 19.77 1.68 21.04
CA ILE A 383 19.51 2.69 22.06
C ILE A 383 19.94 2.17 23.44
N MET A 384 20.42 3.04 24.32
CA MET A 384 20.83 2.66 25.68
C MET A 384 19.60 2.38 26.56
N GLU A 385 19.67 1.37 27.42
CA GLU A 385 18.60 1.05 28.38
C GLU A 385 18.30 2.19 29.39
N ASN A 386 19.29 3.07 29.63
CA ASN A 386 19.17 4.23 30.51
C ASN A 386 18.58 5.47 29.81
N THR A 387 18.06 5.31 28.59
CA THR A 387 17.36 6.37 27.86
C THR A 387 16.03 6.67 28.56
N ASP A 388 15.70 7.95 28.70
CA ASP A 388 14.42 8.38 29.27
C ASP A 388 13.27 8.13 28.28
N THR A 389 12.17 7.63 28.80
CA THR A 389 10.88 7.54 28.11
C THR A 389 9.75 7.87 29.09
N THR A 390 8.53 7.99 28.60
CA THR A 390 7.32 7.86 29.40
C THR A 390 6.67 6.49 29.16
N LEU A 391 5.77 6.08 30.04
CA LEU A 391 4.99 4.86 29.80
C LEU A 391 4.13 5.01 28.55
N SER A 392 3.57 6.21 28.31
CA SER A 392 2.77 6.54 27.12
C SER A 392 3.56 6.41 25.83
N ASP A 393 4.77 6.96 25.78
CA ASP A 393 5.66 6.86 24.62
C ASP A 393 6.08 5.42 24.36
N PHE A 394 6.34 4.65 25.42
CA PHE A 394 6.69 3.24 25.30
C PHE A 394 5.53 2.41 24.71
N THR A 395 4.29 2.63 25.18
CA THR A 395 3.10 1.98 24.61
C THR A 395 2.90 2.34 23.15
N LEU A 396 3.06 3.61 22.78
CA LEU A 396 2.95 4.01 21.37
C LEU A 396 4.02 3.35 20.52
N TRP A 397 5.25 3.25 21.01
CA TRP A 397 6.30 2.55 20.28
C TRP A 397 5.91 1.08 20.05
N LEU A 398 5.43 0.37 21.07
CA LEU A 398 4.90 -0.98 20.90
C LEU A 398 3.75 -1.03 19.88
N LEU A 399 2.81 -0.09 19.93
CA LEU A 399 1.71 -0.01 18.96
C LEU A 399 2.26 0.12 17.53
N HIS A 400 3.20 1.03 17.30
CA HIS A 400 3.81 1.24 15.98
C HIS A 400 4.51 -0.03 15.47
N ASP A 401 5.16 -0.79 16.34
CA ASP A 401 5.78 -2.06 15.98
C ASP A 401 4.74 -3.15 15.69
N PHE A 402 3.64 -3.22 16.45
CA PHE A 402 2.51 -4.12 16.13
C PHE A 402 1.92 -3.82 14.77
N GLN A 403 1.77 -2.53 14.43
CA GLN A 403 1.25 -2.09 13.14
C GLN A 403 2.23 -2.40 12.02
N SER A 404 3.53 -2.26 12.28
CA SER A 404 4.59 -2.69 11.36
C SER A 404 4.48 -4.19 11.04
N LEU A 405 4.30 -5.04 12.07
CA LEU A 405 4.07 -6.48 11.86
C LEU A 405 2.77 -6.76 11.11
N LYS A 406 1.71 -5.99 11.34
CA LYS A 406 0.46 -6.12 10.59
C LYS A 406 0.66 -5.83 9.10
N ILE A 407 1.44 -4.81 8.75
CA ILE A 407 1.77 -4.49 7.35
C ILE A 407 2.59 -5.64 6.73
N ILE A 408 3.58 -6.15 7.45
CA ILE A 408 4.42 -7.27 6.97
C ILE A 408 3.57 -8.51 6.66
N ASN A 409 2.57 -8.80 7.50
CA ASN A 409 1.70 -9.96 7.35
C ASN A 409 0.50 -9.73 6.40
N SER A 410 0.30 -8.49 5.92
CA SER A 410 -0.76 -8.17 4.96
C SER A 410 -0.39 -8.63 3.55
N LYS A 411 -1.31 -9.35 2.90
CA LYS A 411 -1.17 -9.86 1.54
C LYS A 411 -1.09 -8.75 0.50
#